data_AF-A0A963CP26-F1
#
_entry.id   AF-A0A963CP26-F1
#
_cell.length_a   1.000
_cell.length_b   1.000
_cell.length_c   1.000
_cell.angle_alpha   90.00
_cell.angle_beta   90.00
_cell.angle_gamma   90.00
#
_symmetry.space_group_name_H-M   'P 1'
#
loop_
_entity.id
_entity.type
_entity.pdbx_description
1 polymer ?
#
loop_
_entity_poly.entity_id
_entity_poly.type
_entity_poly.pdbx_seq_one_letter_code
_entity_poly.pdbx_strand_id
1 'polypeptide(L)'
;AGWHHPQVWRMPILWVLYTGMFWMVIGLLMLALASFGLVGANLAKHALGVGCIGVLTLGMMSRVALGHSGRPIEPVRSIGIAFILLNAAAAVRVFGPLIPLGNYTFWVHLSGGLWILCFLIFCRVYLPILSSPRIDGKPG
;
A
#
# COMPACT_ATOMS: atom_id res chain seq x y z
N ALA A 1 -26.63 14.08 0.90
CA ALA A 1 -25.24 14.51 1.09
C ALA A 1 -24.76 13.97 2.43
N GLY A 2 -23.67 13.18 2.48
CA GLY A 2 -23.23 12.50 3.71
C GLY A 2 -22.30 11.29 3.51
N TRP A 3 -22.09 10.85 2.27
CA TRP A 3 -21.25 9.68 1.92
C TRP A 3 -19.74 9.98 1.88
N HIS A 4 -19.33 11.23 1.69
CA HIS A 4 -17.93 11.61 1.59
C HIS A 4 -17.62 12.72 2.58
N HIS A 5 -16.59 12.51 3.39
CA HIS A 5 -16.04 13.53 4.27
C HIS A 5 -14.62 13.88 3.80
N PRO A 6 -14.34 15.11 3.37
CA PRO A 6 -13.03 15.49 2.82
C PRO A 6 -11.84 15.23 3.76
N GLN A 7 -12.07 15.21 5.08
CA GLN A 7 -11.04 14.92 6.08
C GLN A 7 -10.46 13.50 5.97
N VAL A 8 -11.14 12.57 5.29
CA VAL A 8 -10.61 11.20 5.03
C VAL A 8 -9.20 11.25 4.42
N TRP A 9 -8.95 12.20 3.53
CA TRP A 9 -7.65 12.36 2.87
C TRP A 9 -6.56 12.93 3.78
N ARG A 10 -6.94 13.53 4.92
CA ARG A 10 -6.00 14.02 5.93
C ARG A 10 -5.55 12.92 6.90
N MET A 11 -6.23 11.78 6.93
CA MET A 11 -5.94 10.67 7.84
C MET A 11 -5.25 9.53 7.08
N PRO A 12 -3.94 9.30 7.28
CA PRO A 12 -3.20 8.29 6.53
C PRO A 12 -3.79 6.88 6.55
N ILE A 13 -4.27 6.45 7.72
CA ILE A 13 -4.86 5.12 7.91
C ILE A 13 -6.17 4.95 7.15
N LEU A 14 -6.88 6.03 6.83
CA LEU A 14 -8.10 5.96 6.04
C LEU A 14 -7.79 5.98 4.56
N TRP A 15 -7.04 6.97 4.07
CA TRP A 15 -6.84 7.11 2.63
C TRP A 15 -6.10 5.92 2.03
N VAL A 16 -5.20 5.28 2.77
CA VAL A 16 -4.49 4.06 2.30
C VAL A 16 -5.48 2.95 1.93
N LEU A 17 -6.57 2.81 2.69
CA LEU A 17 -7.61 1.82 2.41
C LEU A 17 -8.36 2.16 1.11
N TYR A 18 -8.71 3.43 0.91
CA TYR A 18 -9.33 3.87 -0.34
C TYR A 18 -8.42 3.67 -1.54
N THR A 19 -7.12 3.93 -1.41
CA THR A 19 -6.17 3.67 -2.50
C THR A 19 -6.04 2.17 -2.81
N GLY A 20 -6.06 1.30 -1.79
CA GLY A 20 -6.09 -0.14 -2.00
C GLY A 20 -7.36 -0.63 -2.71
N MET A 21 -8.53 -0.10 -2.33
CA MET A 21 -9.79 -0.38 -3.05
C MET A 21 -9.78 0.16 -4.48
N PHE A 22 -9.16 1.31 -4.71
CA PHE A 22 -8.99 1.85 -6.06
C PHE A 22 -8.14 0.91 -6.94
N TRP A 23 -7.06 0.34 -6.38
CA TRP A 23 -6.28 -0.70 -7.06
C TRP A 23 -7.07 -1.97 -7.34
N MET A 24 -8.03 -2.34 -6.49
CA MET A 24 -8.92 -3.46 -6.75
C MET A 24 -9.74 -3.23 -8.02
N VAL A 25 -10.32 -2.03 -8.16
CA VAL A 25 -11.08 -1.64 -9.36
C VAL A 25 -10.17 -1.68 -10.59
N ILE A 26 -8.98 -1.06 -10.53
CA ILE A 26 -8.01 -1.09 -11.63
C ILE A 26 -7.64 -2.53 -12.00
N GLY A 27 -7.31 -3.36 -11.01
CA GLY A 27 -6.88 -4.74 -11.25
C GLY A 27 -7.96 -5.60 -11.92
N LEU A 28 -9.22 -5.45 -11.51
CA LEU A 28 -10.35 -6.13 -12.13
C LEU A 28 -10.62 -5.63 -13.54
N LEU A 29 -10.53 -4.31 -13.78
CA LEU A 29 -10.64 -3.75 -15.13
C LEU A 29 -9.53 -4.25 -16.04
N MET A 30 -8.28 -4.29 -15.58
CA MET A 30 -7.16 -4.84 -16.35
C MET A 30 -7.34 -6.34 -16.60
N LEU A 31 -7.93 -7.09 -15.68
CA LEU A 31 -8.23 -8.50 -15.88
C LEU A 31 -9.27 -8.70 -16.99
N ALA A 32 -10.32 -7.88 -17.02
CA ALA A 32 -11.30 -7.87 -18.10
C ALA A 32 -10.65 -7.47 -19.44
N LEU A 33 -9.81 -6.42 -19.47
CA LEU A 33 -9.09 -6.04 -20.69
C LEU A 33 -8.12 -7.14 -21.16
N ALA A 34 -7.53 -7.89 -20.24
CA ALA A 34 -6.66 -9.01 -20.57
C ALA A 34 -7.41 -10.17 -21.24
N SER A 35 -8.70 -10.41 -20.92
CA SER A 35 -9.49 -11.43 -21.61
C SER A 35 -9.78 -11.07 -23.08
N PHE A 36 -9.67 -9.80 -23.44
CA PHE A 36 -9.73 -9.32 -24.83
C PHE A 36 -8.34 -9.18 -25.48
N GLY A 37 -7.26 -9.56 -24.80
CA GLY A 37 -5.89 -9.44 -25.33
C GLY A 37 -5.34 -8.01 -25.38
N LEU A 38 -6.03 -7.02 -24.79
CA LEU A 38 -5.64 -5.61 -24.86
C LEU A 38 -4.49 -5.24 -23.91
N VAL A 39 -4.36 -5.95 -22.79
CA VAL A 39 -3.27 -5.78 -21.82
C VAL A 39 -2.77 -7.13 -21.35
N GLY A 40 -1.51 -7.20 -20.91
CA GLY A 40 -0.94 -8.42 -20.35
C GLY A 40 -1.60 -8.79 -19.01
N ALA A 41 -2.05 -10.04 -18.87
CA ALA A 41 -2.65 -10.56 -17.63
C ALA A 41 -1.74 -10.40 -16.40
N ASN A 42 -0.42 -10.33 -16.60
CA ASN A 42 0.54 -10.10 -15.52
C ASN A 42 0.37 -8.70 -14.87
N LEU A 43 -0.02 -7.68 -15.64
CA LEU A 43 -0.24 -6.34 -15.11
C LEU A 43 -1.44 -6.31 -14.17
N ALA A 44 -2.53 -7.00 -14.54
CA ALA A 44 -3.70 -7.17 -13.68
C ALA A 44 -3.34 -7.87 -12.35
N LYS A 45 -2.54 -8.94 -12.42
CA LYS A 45 -2.05 -9.65 -11.22
C LYS A 45 -1.25 -8.73 -10.30
N HIS A 46 -0.40 -7.86 -10.84
CA HIS A 46 0.36 -6.91 -10.04
C HIS A 46 -0.49 -5.76 -9.48
N ALA A 47 -1.48 -5.28 -10.22
CA ALA A 47 -2.45 -4.31 -9.71
C ALA A 47 -3.23 -4.89 -8.51
N LEU A 48 -3.67 -6.15 -8.59
CA LEU A 48 -4.36 -6.83 -7.49
C LEU A 48 -3.41 -7.20 -6.33
N GLY A 49 -2.22 -7.72 -6.62
CA GLY A 49 -1.27 -8.18 -5.60
C GLY A 49 -0.55 -7.04 -4.88
N VAL A 50 0.18 -6.21 -5.63
CA VAL A 50 0.99 -5.11 -5.07
C VAL A 50 0.09 -3.93 -4.71
N GLY A 51 -0.81 -3.56 -5.63
CA GLY A 51 -1.68 -2.39 -5.48
C GLY A 51 -2.83 -2.60 -4.49
N CYS A 52 -3.64 -3.65 -4.66
CA CYS A 52 -4.78 -3.88 -3.76
C CYS A 52 -4.34 -4.54 -2.46
N ILE A 53 -3.90 -5.81 -2.53
CA ILE A 53 -3.58 -6.61 -1.33
C ILE A 53 -2.44 -5.97 -0.55
N GLY A 54 -1.36 -5.57 -1.23
CA GLY A 54 -0.20 -4.94 -0.58
C GLY A 54 -0.57 -3.66 0.18
N VAL A 55 -1.24 -2.71 -0.49
CA VAL A 55 -1.59 -1.41 0.11
C VAL A 55 -2.61 -1.57 1.24
N LEU A 56 -3.66 -2.39 1.05
CA LEU A 56 -4.62 -2.67 2.11
C LEU A 56 -3.94 -3.32 3.31
N THR A 57 -3.08 -4.31 3.08
CA THR A 57 -2.37 -5.02 4.15
C THR A 57 -1.46 -4.08 4.92
N LEU A 58 -0.71 -3.20 4.25
CA LEU A 58 0.13 -2.21 4.93
C LEU A 58 -0.69 -1.30 5.85
N GLY A 59 -1.82 -0.78 5.36
CA GLY A 59 -2.74 0.02 6.17
C GLY A 59 -3.31 -0.74 7.37
N MET A 60 -3.75 -1.99 7.14
CA MET A 60 -4.27 -2.86 8.20
C MET A 60 -3.22 -3.17 9.26
N MET A 61 -2.00 -3.55 8.87
CA MET A 61 -0.91 -3.84 9.81
C MET A 61 -0.57 -2.61 10.65
N SER A 62 -0.49 -1.42 10.04
CA SER A 62 -0.25 -0.17 10.78
C SER A 62 -1.34 0.12 11.82
N ARG A 63 -2.61 -0.10 11.46
CA ARG A 63 -3.74 0.10 12.38
C ARG A 63 -3.75 -0.93 13.51
N VAL A 64 -3.61 -2.21 13.17
CA VAL A 64 -3.60 -3.33 14.12
C VAL A 64 -2.44 -3.17 15.10
N ALA A 65 -1.24 -2.85 14.62
CA ALA A 65 -0.08 -2.63 15.48
C ALA A 65 -0.32 -1.53 16.53
N LEU A 66 -0.95 -0.41 16.15
CA LEU A 66 -1.28 0.66 17.10
C LEU A 66 -2.42 0.24 18.06
N GLY A 67 -3.51 -0.31 17.52
CA GLY A 67 -4.67 -0.70 18.33
C GLY A 67 -4.35 -1.78 19.37
N HIS A 68 -3.55 -2.79 19.00
CA HIS A 68 -3.15 -3.87 19.89
C HIS A 68 -1.95 -3.54 20.78
N SER A 69 -1.25 -2.42 20.56
CA SER A 69 -0.24 -1.91 21.49
C SER A 69 -0.80 -0.87 22.49
N GLY A 70 -2.11 -0.60 22.43
CA GLY A 70 -2.78 0.40 23.28
C GLY A 70 -2.47 1.84 22.88
N ARG A 71 -1.92 2.06 21.68
CA ARG A 71 -1.52 3.38 21.18
C ARG A 71 -2.65 4.04 20.37
N PRO A 72 -2.71 5.39 20.32
CA PRO A 72 -3.60 6.08 19.40
C PRO A 72 -3.40 5.62 17.96
N ILE A 73 -4.48 5.47 17.20
CA ILE A 73 -4.47 5.05 15.78
C ILE A 73 -4.11 6.26 14.90
N GLU A 74 -2.97 6.86 15.18
CA GLU A 74 -2.41 8.02 14.50
C GLU A 74 -0.96 7.70 14.15
N PRO A 75 -0.67 7.31 12.89
CA PRO A 75 0.66 6.88 12.53
C PRO A 75 1.57 8.10 12.39
N VAL A 76 2.84 7.92 12.74
CA VAL A 76 3.86 8.95 12.51
C VAL A 76 4.01 9.26 11.01
N ARG A 77 4.49 10.46 10.69
CA ARG A 77 4.60 10.95 9.30
C ARG A 77 5.35 10.00 8.36
N SER A 78 6.38 9.29 8.86
CA SER A 78 7.15 8.33 8.07
C SER A 78 6.31 7.17 7.54
N ILE A 79 5.27 6.72 8.26
CA ILE A 79 4.34 5.70 7.77
C ILE A 79 3.44 6.24 6.66
N GLY A 80 3.05 7.50 6.72
CA GLY A 80 2.38 8.17 5.59
C GLY A 80 3.25 8.15 4.33
N ILE A 81 4.57 8.37 4.47
CA ILE A 81 5.54 8.24 3.37
C ILE A 81 5.61 6.78 2.88
N ALA A 82 5.60 5.79 3.77
CA ALA A 82 5.57 4.38 3.38
C ALA A 82 4.32 4.04 2.54
N PHE A 83 3.14 4.55 2.90
CA PHE A 83 1.91 4.36 2.11
C PHE A 83 2.03 4.96 0.70
N ILE A 84 2.66 6.13 0.58
CA ILE A 84 2.92 6.76 -0.72
C ILE A 84 3.91 5.93 -1.54
N LEU A 85 5.02 5.50 -0.93
CA LEU A 85 6.03 4.68 -1.59
C LEU A 85 5.45 3.36 -2.11
N LEU A 86 4.57 2.71 -1.35
CA LEU A 86 3.95 1.46 -1.80
C LEU A 86 2.98 1.68 -2.98
N ASN A 87 2.19 2.76 -2.94
CA ASN A 87 1.36 3.14 -4.07
C ASN A 87 2.20 3.49 -5.32
N ALA A 88 3.32 4.19 -5.13
CA ALA A 88 4.28 4.46 -6.21
C ALA A 88 4.90 3.16 -6.74
N ALA A 89 5.26 2.21 -5.87
CA ALA A 89 5.78 0.90 -6.26
C ALA A 89 4.77 0.14 -7.12
N ALA A 90 3.48 0.16 -6.74
CA ALA A 90 2.39 -0.43 -7.52
C ALA A 90 2.21 0.26 -8.88
N ALA A 91 2.17 1.59 -8.91
CA ALA A 91 2.06 2.37 -10.14
C ALA A 91 3.21 2.10 -11.11
N VAL A 92 4.44 2.12 -10.62
CA VAL A 92 5.63 1.78 -11.41
C VAL A 92 5.56 0.34 -11.92
N ARG A 93 5.10 -0.60 -11.09
CA ARG A 93 5.02 -2.02 -11.49
C ARG A 93 4.02 -2.26 -12.61
N VAL A 94 2.86 -1.59 -12.54
CA VAL A 94 1.72 -1.81 -13.42
C VAL A 94 1.83 -0.99 -14.71
N PHE A 95 2.18 0.29 -14.58
CA PHE A 95 2.17 1.23 -15.71
C PHE A 95 3.56 1.44 -16.32
N GLY A 96 4.65 1.29 -15.55
CA GLY A 96 6.02 1.46 -16.03
C GLY A 96 6.33 0.63 -17.29
N PRO A 97 6.07 -0.69 -17.30
CA PRO A 97 6.29 -1.54 -18.48
C PRO A 97 5.47 -1.18 -19.73
N LEU A 98 4.44 -0.33 -19.61
CA LEU A 98 3.67 0.17 -20.75
C LEU A 98 4.33 1.38 -21.41
N ILE A 99 5.28 2.01 -20.72
CA ILE A 99 6.01 3.17 -21.22
C ILE A 99 7.23 2.65 -22.00
N PRO A 100 7.45 3.11 -23.25
CA PRO A 100 8.61 2.72 -24.05
C PRO A 100 9.89 3.45 -23.61
N LEU A 101 10.09 3.60 -22.30
CA LEU A 101 11.27 4.20 -21.68
C LEU A 101 11.91 3.13 -20.78
N GLY A 102 13.17 2.79 -21.03
CA GLY A 102 13.88 1.73 -20.29
C GLY A 102 13.44 0.31 -20.67
N ASN A 103 14.14 -0.69 -20.10
CA ASN A 103 13.78 -2.10 -20.28
C ASN A 103 12.84 -2.58 -19.16
N TYR A 104 12.20 -3.72 -19.37
CA TYR A 104 11.30 -4.32 -18.36
C TYR A 104 11.97 -4.48 -16.99
N THR A 105 13.24 -4.90 -16.99
CA THR A 105 14.04 -5.13 -15.78
C THR A 105 14.24 -3.86 -14.95
N PHE A 106 14.44 -2.71 -15.59
CA PHE A 106 14.54 -1.41 -14.92
C PHE A 106 13.28 -1.10 -14.10
N TRP A 107 12.10 -1.25 -14.70
CA TRP A 107 10.82 -1.00 -14.01
C TRP A 107 10.59 -1.97 -12.85
N VAL A 108 11.01 -3.22 -12.99
CA VAL A 108 10.98 -4.22 -11.91
C VAL A 108 11.87 -3.78 -10.75
N HIS A 109 13.12 -3.39 -11.01
CA HIS A 109 14.03 -2.94 -9.96
C HIS A 109 13.57 -1.65 -9.28
N LEU A 110 13.06 -0.68 -10.05
CA LEU A 110 12.55 0.58 -9.48
C LEU A 110 11.35 0.32 -8.56
N SER A 111 10.38 -0.49 -9.00
CA SER A 111 9.25 -0.89 -8.16
C SER A 111 9.70 -1.66 -6.91
N GLY A 112 10.61 -2.63 -7.09
CA GLY A 112 11.17 -3.41 -5.98
C GLY A 112 11.91 -2.55 -4.95
N GLY A 113 12.68 -1.54 -5.40
CA GLY A 113 13.37 -0.59 -4.53
C GLY A 113 12.40 0.26 -3.70
N LEU A 114 11.33 0.76 -4.34
CA LEU A 114 10.27 1.50 -3.64
C LEU A 114 9.55 0.62 -2.60
N TRP A 115 9.27 -0.63 -2.96
CA TRP A 115 8.70 -1.62 -2.05
C TRP A 115 9.62 -1.86 -0.84
N ILE A 116 10.90 -2.16 -1.06
CA ILE A 116 11.87 -2.39 0.01
C ILE A 116 11.95 -1.17 0.93
N LEU A 117 12.06 0.04 0.38
CA LEU A 117 12.15 1.26 1.17
C LEU A 117 10.89 1.48 2.03
N CYS A 118 9.70 1.25 1.47
CA CYS A 118 8.44 1.28 2.20
C CYS A 118 8.48 0.33 3.42
N PHE A 119 8.83 -0.94 3.22
CA PHE A 119 8.84 -1.93 4.28
C PHE A 119 9.97 -1.72 5.29
N LEU A 120 11.11 -1.16 4.88
CA LEU A 120 12.16 -0.73 5.81
C LEU A 120 11.66 0.37 6.76
N ILE A 121 10.91 1.35 6.24
CA ILE A 121 10.30 2.39 7.08
C ILE A 121 9.27 1.77 8.03
N PHE A 122 8.40 0.88 7.52
CA PHE A 122 7.42 0.18 8.34
C PHE A 122 8.08 -0.59 9.48
N CYS A 123 9.09 -1.42 9.18
CA CYS A 123 9.81 -2.21 10.17
C CYS A 123 10.51 -1.33 11.21
N ARG A 124 11.20 -0.25 10.80
CA ARG A 124 11.86 0.67 11.74
C ARG A 124 10.88 1.29 12.75
N VAL A 125 9.65 1.57 12.34
CA VAL A 125 8.63 2.18 13.21
C VAL A 125 7.94 1.12 14.08
N TYR A 126 7.51 0.00 13.49
CA TYR A 126 6.61 -0.93 14.15
C TYR A 126 7.29 -2.08 14.87
N LEU A 127 8.51 -2.49 14.50
CA LEU A 127 9.27 -3.50 15.26
C LEU A 127 9.41 -3.12 16.75
N PRO A 128 9.91 -1.92 17.13
CA PRO A 128 10.03 -1.58 18.55
C PRO A 128 8.67 -1.47 19.25
N ILE A 129 7.60 -1.09 18.53
CA ILE A 129 6.25 -1.00 19.09
C ILE A 129 5.71 -2.39 19.42
N LEU A 130 5.92 -3.35 18.53
CA LEU A 130 5.42 -4.72 18.66
C LEU A 130 6.28 -5.60 19.57
N SER A 131 7.55 -5.22 19.78
CA SER A 131 8.47 -5.91 20.69
C SER A 131 8.51 -5.32 22.10
N SER A 132 7.72 -4.29 22.38
CA SER A 132 7.64 -3.66 23.70
C SER A 132 6.29 -3.97 24.35
N PRO A 133 6.22 -4.02 25.69
CA PRO A 133 4.95 -4.14 26.39
C PRO A 133 3.98 -3.03 25.98
N ARG A 134 2.69 -3.35 26.00
CA ARG A 134 1.63 -2.37 25.79
C ARG A 134 1.77 -1.18 26.73
N ILE A 135 1.45 0.02 26.23
CA ILE A 135 1.54 1.24 27.03
C ILE A 135 0.43 1.39 28.07
N ASP A 136 -0.64 0.61 27.95
CA ASP A 136 -1.77 0.61 28.89
C ASP A 136 -1.65 -0.45 29.99
N GLY A 137 -0.55 -1.21 30.02
CA GLY A 137 -0.27 -2.22 31.04
C GLY A 137 -1.17 -3.47 30.98
N LYS A 138 -2.02 -3.61 29.97
CA LYS A 138 -2.86 -4.81 29.78
C LYS A 138 -2.03 -5.96 29.21
N PRO A 139 -2.49 -7.22 29.34
CA PRO A 139 -1.84 -8.36 28.69
C PRO A 139 -1.71 -8.15 27.17
N GLY A 140 -0.51 -8.42 26.65
CA GLY A 140 -0.15 -8.24 25.24
C GLY A 140 1.21 -7.56 25.09
#